data_AF-A0A249P1B1-F1
#
_entry.id   AF-A0A249P1B1-F1
#
_cell.length_a   1.000
_cell.length_b   1.000
_cell.length_c   1.000
_cell.angle_alpha   90.00
_cell.angle_beta   90.00
_cell.angle_gamma   90.00
#
_symmetry.space_group_name_H-M   'P 1'
#
loop_
_entity.id
_entity.type
_entity.pdbx_description
1 polymer ?
#
loop_
_entity_poly.entity_id
_entity_poly.type
_entity_poly.pdbx_seq_one_letter_code
_entity_poly.pdbx_strand_id
1 'polypeptide(L)'
;MTGSELRQNFMIEELFTPGRATAVYTHYDRLLLIGVMPDRQAIGFGEDLARVVGGEFLLERRELGLINIGGPGIVRADGAVFEIGFQDALYLGMGTRDVSFESADPSAPAKFYMNSAPAMPPFRPGLSASRKRLSSISATARPRTSERSSNIFIRMSCRAANC
;
A
#
# COMPACT_ATOMS: atom_id res chain seq x y z
N MET A 1 8.57 26.93 14.08
CA MET A 1 9.21 25.84 13.32
C MET A 1 10.15 26.43 12.27
N THR A 2 11.41 26.02 12.26
CA THR A 2 12.40 26.31 11.22
C THR A 2 12.22 25.34 10.03
N GLY A 3 12.85 25.64 8.89
CA GLY A 3 12.77 24.76 7.71
C GLY A 3 13.27 23.33 7.96
N SER A 4 14.28 23.17 8.82
CA SER A 4 14.81 21.85 9.22
C SER A 4 13.82 21.08 10.09
N GLU A 5 13.13 21.76 11.00
CA GLU A 5 12.11 21.14 11.85
C GLU A 5 10.91 20.66 11.02
N LEU A 6 10.54 21.35 9.93
CA LEU A 6 9.48 20.87 9.03
C LEU A 6 9.88 19.57 8.32
N ARG A 7 11.13 19.45 7.86
CA ARG A 7 11.60 18.23 7.20
C ARG A 7 11.60 17.05 8.17
N GLN A 8 12.12 17.23 9.37
CA GLN A 8 12.18 16.16 10.37
C GLN A 8 10.81 15.59 10.75
N ASN A 9 9.77 16.43 10.77
CA ASN A 9 8.44 16.00 11.21
C ASN A 9 7.52 15.51 10.06
N PHE A 10 7.74 15.97 8.82
CA PHE A 10 6.80 15.73 7.72
C PHE A 10 7.42 15.08 6.47
N MET A 11 8.74 14.95 6.40
CA MET A 11 9.43 14.37 5.26
C MET A 11 9.96 12.98 5.60
N ILE A 12 9.57 12.00 4.78
CA ILE A 12 10.21 10.68 4.76
C ILE A 12 11.29 10.76 3.68
N GLU A 13 12.56 10.80 4.09
CA GLU A 13 13.69 10.95 3.16
C GLU A 13 13.93 9.65 2.37
N GLU A 14 13.83 8.51 3.05
CA GLU A 14 14.08 7.20 2.46
C GLU A 14 12.92 6.25 2.73
N LEU A 15 12.08 6.03 1.71
CA LEU A 15 11.01 5.04 1.77
C LEU A 15 11.36 3.74 1.07
N PHE A 16 12.24 3.78 0.06
CA PHE A 16 12.64 2.60 -0.72
C PHE A 16 14.12 2.34 -0.57
N THR A 17 14.45 1.26 0.15
CA THR A 17 15.81 0.78 0.30
C THR A 17 15.89 -0.64 -0.28
N PRO A 18 16.84 -0.93 -1.19
CA PRO A 18 16.96 -2.26 -1.80
C PRO A 18 17.08 -3.37 -0.75
N GLY A 19 16.33 -4.45 -0.92
CA GLY A 19 16.34 -5.61 -0.03
C GLY A 19 15.70 -5.37 1.34
N ARG A 20 14.97 -4.26 1.53
CA ARG A 20 14.36 -3.93 2.82
C ARG A 20 12.90 -3.49 2.70
N ALA A 21 12.18 -3.70 3.79
CA ALA A 21 10.91 -3.05 4.09
C ALA A 21 11.17 -1.88 5.04
N THR A 22 10.75 -0.69 4.65
CA THR A 22 10.80 0.51 5.48
C THR A 22 9.37 0.91 5.83
N ALA A 23 9.13 1.25 7.09
CA ALA A 23 7.80 1.64 7.53
C ALA A 23 7.86 2.86 8.44
N VAL A 24 6.91 3.77 8.22
CA VAL A 24 6.75 5.00 9.00
C VAL A 24 5.35 5.03 9.56
N TYR A 25 5.26 5.01 10.88
CA TYR A 25 4.01 5.15 11.60
C TYR A 25 3.74 6.63 11.87
N THR A 26 2.58 7.11 11.44
CA THR A 26 2.11 8.45 11.77
C THR A 26 1.01 8.36 12.82
N HIS A 27 1.09 9.23 13.82
CA HIS A 27 0.01 9.39 14.80
C HIS A 27 -1.24 10.04 14.21
N TYR A 28 -1.14 10.65 13.02
CA TYR A 28 -2.29 11.12 12.25
C TYR A 28 -3.02 9.91 11.66
N ASP A 29 -4.24 9.67 12.15
CA ASP A 29 -5.11 8.52 11.80
C ASP A 29 -4.47 7.13 11.99
N ARG A 30 -3.33 7.07 12.69
CA ARG A 30 -2.56 5.84 12.91
C ARG A 30 -2.16 5.17 11.61
N LEU A 31 -1.98 5.92 10.52
CA LEU A 31 -1.57 5.37 9.23
C LEU A 31 -0.15 4.81 9.34
N LEU A 32 0.08 3.73 8.61
CA LEU A 32 1.39 3.12 8.46
C LEU A 32 1.76 3.16 6.99
N LEU A 33 2.70 4.03 6.64
CA LEU A 33 3.25 4.10 5.30
C LEU A 33 4.37 3.08 5.19
N ILE A 34 4.36 2.27 4.15
CA ILE A 34 5.34 1.20 3.98
C ILE A 34 5.90 1.27 2.56
N GLY A 35 7.22 1.22 2.45
CA GLY A 35 7.92 1.01 1.20
C GLY A 35 8.63 -0.33 1.23
N VAL A 36 8.37 -1.18 0.26
CA VAL A 36 9.09 -2.46 0.10
C VAL A 36 9.74 -2.50 -1.27
N MET A 37 11.04 -2.75 -1.29
CA MET A 37 11.82 -2.89 -2.50
C MET A 37 12.58 -4.22 -2.45
N PRO A 38 11.97 -5.34 -2.88
CA PRO A 38 12.62 -6.64 -2.91
C PRO A 38 13.78 -6.63 -3.91
N ASP A 39 14.94 -7.17 -3.54
CA ASP A 39 16.08 -7.32 -4.44
C ASP A 39 16.15 -8.74 -5.02
N ARG A 40 16.75 -9.68 -4.28
CA ARG A 40 16.95 -11.09 -4.62
C ARG A 40 16.14 -12.01 -3.73
N GLN A 41 15.70 -11.54 -2.56
CA GLN A 41 14.95 -12.32 -1.60
C GLN A 41 13.55 -11.75 -1.40
N ALA A 42 12.60 -12.66 -1.11
CA ALA A 42 11.26 -12.27 -0.71
C ALA A 42 11.32 -11.53 0.62
N ILE A 43 10.56 -10.44 0.72
CA ILE A 43 10.45 -9.64 1.95
C ILE A 43 9.04 -9.83 2.50
N GLY A 44 8.92 -10.26 3.76
CA GLY A 44 7.65 -10.32 4.47
C GLY A 44 7.48 -9.17 5.46
N PHE A 45 6.25 -9.00 5.96
CA PHE A 45 6.00 -8.14 7.12
C PHE A 45 6.43 -8.91 8.38
N GLY A 46 7.69 -8.75 8.79
CA GLY A 46 8.21 -9.41 9.99
C GLY A 46 7.44 -9.04 11.27
N GLU A 47 7.69 -9.79 12.34
CA GLU A 47 7.01 -9.63 13.64
C GLU A 47 7.16 -8.23 14.25
N ASP A 48 8.26 -7.54 13.96
CA ASP A 48 8.51 -6.20 14.47
C ASP A 48 7.45 -5.21 14.01
N LEU A 49 6.96 -5.35 12.78
CA LEU A 49 5.94 -4.47 12.23
C LEU A 49 4.56 -4.73 12.85
N ALA A 50 4.26 -5.98 13.18
CA ALA A 50 3.06 -6.36 13.92
C ALA A 50 3.09 -5.78 15.35
N ARG A 51 4.26 -5.79 16.00
CA ARG A 51 4.46 -5.23 17.34
C ARG A 51 4.21 -3.72 17.39
N VAL A 52 4.62 -2.97 16.36
CA VAL A 52 4.36 -1.52 16.25
C VAL A 52 2.86 -1.21 16.26
N VAL A 53 2.04 -2.07 15.65
CA VAL A 53 0.58 -1.90 15.59
C VAL A 53 -0.18 -2.62 16.72
N GLY A 54 0.53 -3.37 17.57
CA GLY A 54 -0.03 -4.07 18.73
C GLY A 54 -0.89 -5.29 18.37
N GLY A 55 -0.58 -5.98 17.27
CA GLY A 55 -1.25 -7.21 16.85
C GLY A 55 -0.29 -8.40 16.73
N GLU A 56 -0.83 -9.60 16.52
CA GLU A 56 -0.03 -10.80 16.23
C GLU A 56 0.55 -10.76 14.81
N PHE A 57 -0.17 -10.15 13.88
CA PHE A 57 0.27 -9.92 12.50
C PHE A 57 -0.26 -8.57 12.00
N LEU A 58 0.36 -8.02 10.96
CA LEU A 58 0.14 -6.63 10.53
C LEU A 58 -1.33 -6.31 10.23
N LEU A 59 -2.03 -7.21 9.52
CA LEU A 59 -3.38 -6.98 9.02
C LEU A 59 -4.47 -7.59 9.90
N GLU A 60 -4.16 -7.92 11.15
CA GLU A 60 -5.15 -8.47 12.10
C GLU A 60 -6.35 -7.52 12.27
N ARG A 61 -6.07 -6.21 12.37
CA ARG A 61 -7.08 -5.15 12.56
C ARG A 61 -6.88 -4.00 11.59
N ARG A 62 -6.25 -4.27 10.44
CA ARG A 62 -5.84 -3.26 9.48
C ARG A 62 -6.10 -3.75 8.07
N GLU A 63 -6.36 -2.80 7.19
CA GLU A 63 -6.36 -3.00 5.75
C GLU A 63 -5.06 -2.46 5.16
N LEU A 64 -4.70 -2.91 3.97
CA LEU A 64 -3.50 -2.49 3.26
C LEU A 64 -3.81 -2.26 1.79
N GLY A 65 -3.53 -1.06 1.32
CA GLY A 65 -3.48 -0.73 -0.08
C GLY A 65 -2.04 -0.65 -0.55
N LEU A 66 -1.71 -1.30 -1.67
CA LEU A 66 -0.40 -1.19 -2.30
C LEU A 66 -0.50 -0.80 -3.76
N ILE A 67 0.50 -0.07 -4.23
CA ILE A 67 0.71 0.29 -5.62
C ILE A 67 2.18 0.01 -5.95
N ASN A 68 2.42 -0.65 -7.08
CA ASN A 68 3.78 -0.82 -7.58
C ASN A 68 4.18 0.35 -8.48
N ILE A 69 5.28 1.01 -8.16
CA ILE A 69 5.86 2.12 -8.94
C ILE A 69 7.23 1.75 -9.55
N GLY A 70 7.65 0.50 -9.41
CA GLY A 70 8.91 -0.02 -9.93
C GLY A 70 8.72 -0.99 -11.09
N GLY A 71 9.66 -1.93 -11.24
CA GLY A 71 9.53 -3.02 -12.21
C GLY A 71 8.52 -4.08 -11.77
N PRO A 72 8.32 -5.14 -12.56
CA PRO A 72 7.33 -6.16 -12.27
C PRO A 72 7.63 -6.88 -10.96
N GLY A 73 6.60 -7.07 -10.15
CA GLY A 73 6.71 -7.72 -8.84
C GLY A 73 5.63 -8.75 -8.61
N ILE A 74 5.88 -9.61 -7.63
CA ILE A 74 4.97 -10.67 -7.21
C ILE A 74 4.64 -10.42 -5.74
N VAL A 75 3.35 -10.40 -5.42
CA VAL A 75 2.85 -10.35 -4.05
C VAL A 75 2.20 -11.69 -3.74
N ARG A 76 2.63 -12.34 -2.66
CA ARG A 76 1.97 -13.53 -2.14
C ARG A 76 1.18 -13.14 -0.89
N ALA A 77 -0.07 -13.58 -0.79
CA ALA A 77 -0.92 -13.35 0.37
C ALA A 77 -1.72 -14.61 0.68
N ASP A 78 -1.50 -15.21 1.86
CA ASP A 78 -2.17 -16.44 2.33
C ASP A 78 -2.19 -17.58 1.28
N GLY A 79 -1.08 -17.73 0.56
CA GLY A 79 -0.91 -18.75 -0.49
C GLY A 79 -1.41 -18.34 -1.89
N ALA A 80 -2.15 -17.23 -2.02
CA ALA A 80 -2.49 -16.66 -3.32
C ALA A 80 -1.31 -15.87 -3.90
N VAL A 81 -1.13 -15.93 -5.22
CA VAL A 81 -0.04 -15.24 -5.93
C VAL A 81 -0.63 -14.17 -6.85
N PHE A 82 -0.13 -12.94 -6.73
CA PHE A 82 -0.55 -11.79 -7.51
C PHE A 82 0.64 -11.20 -8.25
N GLU A 83 0.56 -11.18 -9.58
CA GLU A 83 1.51 -10.46 -10.42
C GLU A 83 1.08 -8.99 -10.52
N ILE A 84 1.96 -8.09 -10.10
CA ILE A 84 1.70 -6.65 -10.01
C ILE A 84 2.69 -5.93 -10.92
N GLY A 85 2.20 -5.42 -12.04
CA GLY A 85 2.98 -4.62 -12.98
C GLY A 85 3.21 -3.19 -12.50
N PHE A 86 3.83 -2.37 -13.36
CA PHE A 86 3.99 -0.94 -13.11
C PHE A 86 2.61 -0.24 -13.05
N GLN A 87 2.38 0.56 -12.02
CA GLN A 87 1.11 1.23 -11.71
C GLN A 87 -0.08 0.28 -11.47
N ASP A 88 0.16 -1.01 -11.23
CA ASP A 88 -0.88 -1.87 -10.71
C ASP A 88 -1.03 -1.69 -9.20
N ALA A 89 -2.26 -1.89 -8.73
CA ALA A 89 -2.60 -1.82 -7.32
C ALA A 89 -3.22 -3.12 -6.84
N LEU A 90 -2.96 -3.45 -5.58
CA LEU A 90 -3.58 -4.55 -4.85
C LEU A 90 -4.12 -4.02 -3.52
N TYR A 91 -5.25 -4.58 -3.10
CA TYR A 91 -5.83 -4.28 -1.80
C TYR A 91 -5.94 -5.59 -1.02
N LEU A 92 -5.36 -5.60 0.17
CA LEU A 92 -5.43 -6.71 1.12
C LEU A 92 -6.31 -6.28 2.29
N GLY A 93 -7.35 -7.08 2.54
CA GLY A 93 -8.29 -6.84 3.62
C GLY A 93 -7.75 -7.29 4.97
N MET A 94 -8.47 -6.87 6.02
CA MET A 94 -8.26 -7.32 7.39
C MET A 94 -8.33 -8.86 7.48
N GLY A 95 -7.42 -9.44 8.26
CA GLY A 95 -7.30 -10.88 8.50
C GLY A 95 -6.25 -11.59 7.65
N THR A 96 -5.68 -10.93 6.64
CA THR A 96 -4.61 -11.51 5.80
C THR A 96 -3.33 -11.68 6.63
N ARG A 97 -2.78 -12.89 6.72
CA ARG A 97 -1.68 -13.19 7.66
C ARG A 97 -0.33 -13.21 6.97
N ASP A 98 -0.17 -14.09 5.98
CA ASP A 98 1.11 -14.40 5.37
C ASP A 98 1.28 -13.59 4.08
N VAL A 99 1.95 -12.45 4.18
CA VAL A 99 2.22 -11.57 3.02
C VAL A 99 3.71 -11.48 2.74
N SER A 100 4.10 -11.76 1.50
CA SER A 100 5.47 -11.58 1.00
C SER A 100 5.53 -10.85 -0.34
N PHE A 101 6.65 -10.16 -0.56
CA PHE A 101 6.91 -9.33 -1.73
C PHE A 101 8.18 -9.79 -2.41
N GLU A 102 8.11 -9.98 -3.72
CA GLU A 102 9.21 -10.43 -4.57
C GLU A 102 9.29 -9.54 -5.82
N SER A 103 10.50 -9.36 -6.33
CA SER A 103 10.73 -8.74 -7.64
C SER A 103 10.82 -9.85 -8.69
N ALA A 104 10.11 -9.72 -9.80
CA ALA A 104 10.22 -10.68 -10.90
C ALA A 104 11.53 -10.52 -11.67
N ASP A 105 12.09 -9.31 -11.70
CA ASP A 105 13.38 -9.01 -12.33
C ASP A 105 14.29 -8.24 -11.35
N PRO A 106 15.42 -8.82 -10.90
CA PRO A 106 16.39 -8.14 -10.03
C PRO A 106 17.07 -6.93 -10.66
N SER A 107 17.11 -6.84 -12.00
CA SER A 107 17.68 -5.69 -12.72
C SER A 107 16.73 -4.48 -12.73
N ALA A 108 15.43 -4.74 -12.55
CA ALA A 108 14.37 -3.75 -12.45
C ALA A 108 13.47 -4.07 -11.23
N PRO A 109 13.96 -3.83 -9.99
CA PRO A 109 13.24 -4.22 -8.79
C PRO A 109 11.87 -3.54 -8.68
N ALA A 110 10.90 -4.30 -8.16
CA ALA A 110 9.60 -3.78 -7.81
C ALA A 110 9.72 -2.78 -6.65
N LYS A 111 8.85 -1.76 -6.65
CA LYS A 111 8.79 -0.75 -5.60
C LYS A 111 7.35 -0.64 -5.13
N PHE A 112 7.04 -1.37 -4.07
CA PHE A 112 5.71 -1.40 -3.50
C PHE A 112 5.54 -0.25 -2.52
N TYR A 113 4.81 0.78 -2.95
CA TYR A 113 4.32 1.83 -2.06
C TYR A 113 3.02 1.36 -1.43
N MET A 114 2.92 1.43 -0.10
CA MET A 114 1.75 0.92 0.60
C MET A 114 1.31 1.87 1.71
N ASN A 115 0.00 1.87 1.94
CA ASN A 115 -0.59 2.52 3.10
C ASN A 115 -1.48 1.51 3.81
N SER A 116 -1.24 1.34 5.11
CA SER A 116 -2.11 0.58 5.99
C SER A 116 -2.87 1.49 6.93
N ALA A 117 -4.18 1.31 6.98
CA ALA A 117 -5.07 1.99 7.90
C ALA A 117 -5.72 0.99 8.86
N PRO A 118 -6.06 1.39 10.10
CA PRO A 118 -6.93 0.59 10.95
C PRO A 118 -8.25 0.29 10.23
N ALA A 119 -8.63 -0.98 10.18
CA ALA A 119 -9.88 -1.42 9.59
C ALA A 119 -10.88 -1.75 10.71
N MET A 120 -12.12 -1.30 10.55
CA MET A 120 -13.21 -1.76 11.41
C MET A 120 -13.78 -3.05 10.80
N PRO A 121 -14.12 -4.08 11.61
CA PRO A 121 -14.84 -5.23 11.08
C PRO A 121 -16.08 -4.75 10.34
N PRO A 122 -16.35 -5.29 9.14
CA PRO A 122 -17.48 -4.83 8.37
C PRO A 122 -18.76 -4.99 9.20
N PHE A 123 -19.64 -3.99 9.15
CA PHE A 123 -20.97 -4.03 9.79
C PHE A 123 -21.82 -5.24 9.31
N ARG A 124 -21.34 -5.99 8.31
CA ARG A 124 -21.82 -7.32 7.94
C ARG A 124 -20.64 -8.27 7.68
N PRO A 125 -20.61 -9.47 8.27
CA PRO A 125 -19.60 -10.45 7.93
C PRO A 125 -19.72 -10.85 6.46
N GLY A 126 -18.61 -10.78 5.68
CA GLY A 126 -18.53 -11.41 4.36
C GLY A 126 -18.12 -10.56 3.15
N LEU A 127 -17.73 -9.29 3.30
CA LEU A 127 -17.26 -8.49 2.15
C LEU A 127 -15.73 -8.42 2.09
N SER A 128 -15.06 -9.47 1.61
CA SER A 128 -13.67 -9.36 1.14
C SER A 128 -13.68 -8.85 -0.29
N ALA A 129 -13.48 -7.54 -0.47
CA ALA A 129 -13.44 -6.93 -1.78
C ALA A 129 -12.03 -7.06 -2.38
N SER A 130 -11.74 -8.18 -3.05
CA SER A 130 -10.69 -8.19 -4.07
C SER A 130 -11.31 -7.67 -5.37
N ARG A 131 -11.09 -6.40 -5.70
CA ARG A 131 -11.59 -5.82 -6.95
C ARG A 131 -10.50 -5.01 -7.65
N LYS A 132 -9.91 -5.63 -8.67
CA LYS A 132 -9.21 -4.93 -9.76
C LYS A 132 -10.25 -4.05 -10.47
N ARG A 133 -10.28 -2.75 -10.18
CA ARG A 133 -10.97 -1.79 -11.05
C ARG A 133 -10.24 -0.45 -11.02
N LEU A 134 -9.30 -0.31 -11.94
CA LEU A 134 -8.74 0.97 -12.31
C LEU A 134 -9.83 1.79 -12.99
N SER A 135 -10.21 2.93 -12.41
CA SER A 135 -10.90 3.99 -13.14
C SER A 135 -9.95 5.17 -13.21
N SER A 136 -9.33 5.38 -14.36
CA SER A 136 -8.62 6.62 -14.66
C SER A 136 -9.64 7.75 -14.78
N ILE A 137 -9.44 8.83 -14.03
CA ILE A 137 -10.21 10.06 -14.20
C ILE A 137 -9.24 11.09 -14.76
N SER A 138 -9.35 11.38 -16.05
CA SER A 138 -8.61 12.46 -16.68
C SER A 138 -9.30 13.78 -16.38
N ALA A 139 -8.65 14.66 -15.61
CA ALA A 139 -9.08 16.05 -15.47
C ALA A 139 -8.43 16.86 -16.60
N THR A 140 -9.20 17.21 -17.63
CA THR A 140 -8.72 18.13 -18.69
C THR A 140 -8.83 19.57 -18.19
N ALA A 141 -7.69 20.22 -17.93
CA ALA A 141 -7.61 21.64 -17.65
C ALA A 141 -6.87 22.37 -18.77
N ARG A 142 -7.44 23.49 -19.26
CA ARG A 142 -6.81 24.47 -20.19
C ARG A 142 -5.47 25.00 -19.64
N PRO A 143 -4.57 25.60 -20.45
CA PRO A 143 -3.14 25.67 -20.16
C PRO A 143 -2.85 26.56 -18.95
N ARG A 144 -2.86 25.94 -17.78
CA ARG A 144 -2.10 26.31 -16.61
C ARG A 144 -1.26 25.08 -16.26
N THR A 145 -0.16 25.29 -15.54
CA THR A 145 0.88 24.33 -15.12
C THR A 145 0.40 23.10 -14.31
N SER A 146 -0.89 22.77 -14.35
CA SER A 146 -1.55 21.74 -13.52
C SER A 146 -2.20 20.61 -14.32
N GLU A 147 -1.79 20.38 -15.57
CA GLU A 147 -2.25 19.23 -16.35
C GLU A 147 -1.76 17.93 -15.68
N ARG A 148 -2.70 17.10 -15.19
CA ARG A 148 -2.40 15.89 -14.41
C ARG A 148 -3.45 14.82 -14.67
N SER A 149 -3.00 13.58 -14.77
CA SER A 149 -3.88 12.40 -14.77
C SER A 149 -3.99 11.88 -13.34
N SER A 150 -5.23 11.74 -12.83
CA SER A 150 -5.48 11.21 -11.48
C SER A 150 -6.07 9.81 -11.58
N ASN A 151 -5.31 8.82 -11.12
CA ASN A 151 -5.75 7.43 -11.07
C ASN A 151 -6.21 7.10 -9.66
N ILE A 152 -7.48 6.75 -9.51
CA ILE A 152 -8.03 6.31 -8.23
C ILE A 152 -7.91 4.79 -8.16
N PHE A 153 -7.05 4.30 -7.27
CA PHE A 153 -6.77 2.88 -7.10
C PHE A 153 -7.66 2.22 -6.05
N ILE A 154 -7.93 2.93 -4.95
CA ILE A 154 -8.78 2.44 -3.85
C ILE A 154 -9.91 3.44 -3.70
N ARG A 155 -11.11 3.04 -4.15
CA ARG A 155 -12.33 3.81 -4.00
C ARG A 155 -13.38 2.91 -3.37
N MET A 156 -13.94 3.33 -2.24
CA MET A 156 -15.19 2.77 -1.78
C MET A 156 -16.26 3.08 -2.83
N SER A 157 -16.66 2.05 -3.57
CA SER A 157 -17.88 2.07 -4.36
C SER A 157 -19.03 2.11 -3.36
N CYS A 158 -19.45 3.31 -2.94
CA CYS A 158 -20.77 3.48 -2.35
C CYS A 158 -21.79 3.13 -3.44
N ARG A 159 -22.23 1.87 -3.49
CA ARG A 159 -23.50 1.56 -4.13
C ARG A 159 -24.55 2.13 -3.18
N ALA A 160 -25.06 3.31 -3.52
CA ALA A 160 -26.38 3.70 -3.08
C ALA A 160 -27.34 2.63 -3.62
N ALA A 161 -27.61 1.62 -2.82
CA ALA A 161 -28.67 0.65 -3.02
C ALA A 161 -29.35 0.50 -1.66
N ASN A 162 -30.37 1.34 -1.52
CA ASN A 162 -31.48 1.32 -0.56
C ASN A 162 -31.30 2.04 0.79
N CYS A 163 -31.99 3.19 0.85
CA CYS A 163 -32.82 3.60 1.97
C CYS A 163 -33.63 2.44 2.56
#